data_AF-A0A0P4R551-F1
#
_entry.id   AF-A0A0P4R551-F1
#
_cell.length_a   1.000
_cell.length_b   1.000
_cell.length_c   1.000
_cell.angle_alpha   90.00
_cell.angle_beta   90.00
_cell.angle_gamma   90.00
#
_symmetry.space_group_name_H-M   'P 1'
#
loop_
_entity.id
_entity.type
_entity.pdbx_description
1 polymer ?
#
loop_
_entity_poly.entity_id
_entity_poly.type
_entity_poly.pdbx_seq_one_letter_code
_entity_poly.pdbx_strand_id
1 'polypeptide(L)'
;MIGMTSTSSPAAQAADIAEALFISAGGVGSAPVPVLAYAAGADHLARREALRPVYEAIVARIGAPTLLGGAAGGPSVRWCTPEKILLLSGDHTRAQLSVHDADEFERDEWWTFDRTQLGSAGEPSGFDALPYTWQLDRKGPGAAPSWTYNGVFVAGSWDHATTGLELMLAAWVEQYPVQAPGDWIGFTLWTARDWRRDMIVSYTPADHGRELAVCIDDRRVEQTEERRVQMHERGWQTLDEHQWWRTKLPETDPAAPRLIAELTIAECRARKATGPNELRAHDISAGDDGALWLTGLGLPTHPSRGEHY
;
A
#
# COMPACT_ATOMS: atom_id res chain seq x y z
N MET A 1 -37.25 -5.00 -36.76
CA MET A 1 -36.03 -4.40 -36.21
C MET A 1 -36.01 -4.71 -34.73
N ILE A 2 -35.26 -5.73 -34.33
CA ILE A 2 -35.04 -6.05 -32.92
C ILE A 2 -33.92 -5.11 -32.46
N GLY A 3 -34.26 -4.18 -31.58
CA GLY A 3 -33.28 -3.25 -31.01
C GLY A 3 -32.22 -4.02 -30.24
N MET A 4 -30.97 -3.91 -30.68
CA MET A 4 -29.81 -4.35 -29.92
C MET A 4 -29.73 -3.50 -28.65
N THR A 5 -30.17 -4.05 -27.52
CA THR A 5 -29.77 -3.54 -26.21
C THR A 5 -28.26 -3.73 -26.10
N SER A 6 -27.52 -2.66 -26.39
CA SER A 6 -26.09 -2.56 -26.07
C SER A 6 -25.93 -2.70 -24.56
N THR A 7 -25.65 -3.90 -24.07
CA THR A 7 -25.13 -4.11 -22.73
C THR A 7 -23.76 -3.45 -22.68
N SER A 8 -23.69 -2.25 -22.10
CA SER A 8 -22.41 -1.61 -21.81
C SER A 8 -21.56 -2.56 -20.95
N SER A 9 -20.26 -2.61 -21.22
CA SER A 9 -19.36 -3.40 -20.38
C SER A 9 -19.37 -2.85 -18.95
N PRO A 10 -19.12 -3.67 -17.91
CA PRO A 10 -19.02 -3.19 -16.53
C PRO A 10 -18.06 -2.02 -16.36
N ALA A 11 -16.94 -2.02 -17.10
CA ALA A 11 -15.98 -0.93 -17.13
C ALA A 11 -16.57 0.38 -17.71
N ALA A 12 -17.32 0.31 -18.82
CA ALA A 12 -17.97 1.48 -19.40
C ALA A 12 -19.05 2.04 -18.45
N GLN A 13 -19.83 1.16 -17.82
CA GLN A 13 -20.82 1.57 -16.82
C GLN A 13 -20.16 2.25 -15.61
N ALA A 14 -19.04 1.72 -15.11
CA ALA A 14 -18.29 2.32 -14.00
C ALA A 14 -17.76 3.72 -14.36
N ALA A 15 -17.27 3.89 -15.59
CA ALA A 15 -16.82 5.19 -16.09
C ALA A 15 -17.98 6.21 -16.20
N ASP A 16 -19.15 5.78 -16.70
CA ASP A 16 -20.34 6.63 -16.76
C ASP A 16 -20.81 7.04 -15.35
N ILE A 17 -20.77 6.12 -14.37
CA ILE A 17 -21.08 6.41 -12.96
C ILE A 17 -20.07 7.41 -12.39
N ALA A 18 -18.76 7.20 -12.62
CA ALA A 18 -17.71 8.09 -12.15
C ALA A 18 -17.88 9.50 -12.69
N GLU A 19 -18.15 9.65 -14.00
CA GLU A 19 -18.42 10.94 -14.62
C GLU A 19 -19.66 11.61 -14.04
N ALA A 20 -20.77 10.86 -13.91
CA ALA A 20 -22.00 11.39 -13.34
C ALA A 20 -21.78 11.90 -11.90
N LEU A 21 -21.08 11.13 -11.07
CA LEU A 21 -20.76 11.49 -9.69
C LEU A 21 -19.76 12.66 -9.59
N PHE A 22 -18.76 12.70 -10.47
CA PHE A 22 -17.69 13.69 -10.42
C PHE A 22 -18.06 15.02 -11.07
N ILE A 23 -18.93 15.06 -12.07
CA ILE A 23 -19.31 16.30 -12.76
C ILE A 23 -20.58 16.91 -12.17
N SER A 24 -21.54 16.10 -11.72
CA SER A 24 -22.78 16.65 -11.18
C SER A 24 -22.55 17.44 -9.87
N ALA A 25 -23.29 18.53 -9.72
CA ALA A 25 -23.20 19.45 -8.58
C ALA A 25 -23.94 18.93 -7.32
N GLY A 26 -24.58 17.76 -7.39
CA GLY A 26 -25.28 17.13 -6.28
C GLY A 26 -24.89 15.65 -6.17
N GLY A 27 -24.85 15.11 -4.96
CA GLY A 27 -24.46 13.70 -4.73
C GLY A 27 -23.52 13.48 -3.54
N VAL A 28 -23.05 14.55 -2.89
CA VAL A 28 -22.33 14.47 -1.62
C VAL A 28 -23.20 13.73 -0.59
N GLY A 29 -22.63 12.71 0.06
CA GLY A 29 -23.32 11.91 1.09
C GLY A 29 -24.32 10.89 0.54
N SER A 30 -24.33 10.65 -0.78
CA SER A 30 -25.11 9.55 -1.37
C SER A 30 -24.51 8.18 -1.01
N ALA A 31 -25.37 7.16 -0.99
CA ALA A 31 -24.93 5.79 -0.70
C ALA A 31 -23.88 5.33 -1.74
N PRO A 32 -22.81 4.61 -1.33
CA PRO A 32 -21.81 4.10 -2.25
C PRO A 32 -22.43 3.25 -3.36
N VAL A 33 -21.97 3.47 -4.60
CA VAL A 33 -22.45 2.78 -5.80
C VAL A 33 -21.47 1.68 -6.18
N PRO A 34 -21.85 0.39 -6.10
CA PRO A 34 -20.98 -0.70 -6.53
C PRO A 34 -20.68 -0.59 -8.04
N VAL A 35 -19.41 -0.71 -8.40
CA VAL A 35 -18.95 -0.69 -9.81
C VAL A 35 -18.33 -2.02 -10.25
N LEU A 36 -17.97 -2.87 -9.30
CA LEU A 36 -17.43 -4.20 -9.55
C LEU A 36 -17.79 -5.11 -8.38
N ALA A 37 -18.25 -6.33 -8.68
CA ALA A 37 -18.36 -7.42 -7.72
C ALA A 37 -17.36 -8.51 -8.10
N TYR A 38 -16.58 -8.97 -7.12
CA TYR A 38 -15.62 -10.05 -7.34
C TYR A 38 -16.31 -11.41 -7.28
N ALA A 39 -15.74 -12.39 -7.97
CA ALA A 39 -16.20 -13.77 -7.83
C ALA A 39 -15.97 -14.26 -6.40
N ALA A 40 -16.89 -15.08 -5.89
CA ALA A 40 -16.72 -15.68 -4.57
C ALA A 40 -15.43 -16.52 -4.52
N GLY A 41 -14.57 -16.25 -3.53
CA GLY A 41 -13.27 -16.92 -3.40
C GLY A 41 -12.20 -16.45 -4.38
N ALA A 42 -12.40 -15.35 -5.11
CA ALA A 42 -11.36 -14.72 -5.92
C ALA A 42 -10.14 -14.38 -5.05
N ASP A 43 -8.96 -14.82 -5.47
CA ASP A 43 -7.68 -14.42 -4.86
C ASP A 43 -7.32 -12.98 -5.24
N HIS A 44 -6.21 -12.48 -4.69
CA HIS A 44 -5.77 -11.10 -4.91
C HIS A 44 -5.44 -10.80 -6.37
N LEU A 45 -4.92 -11.78 -7.13
CA LEU A 45 -4.63 -11.59 -8.55
C LEU A 45 -5.91 -11.51 -9.38
N ALA A 46 -6.88 -12.38 -9.11
CA ALA A 46 -8.17 -12.37 -9.78
C ALA A 46 -8.92 -11.06 -9.50
N ARG A 47 -8.89 -10.56 -8.26
CA ARG A 47 -9.47 -9.24 -7.90
C ARG A 47 -8.75 -8.09 -8.61
N ARG A 48 -7.42 -8.11 -8.60
CA ARG A 48 -6.58 -7.14 -9.31
C ARG A 48 -6.92 -7.05 -10.80
N GLU A 49 -6.92 -8.18 -11.49
CA GLU A 49 -7.18 -8.22 -12.93
C GLU A 49 -8.64 -7.91 -13.28
N ALA A 50 -9.59 -8.19 -12.38
CA ALA A 50 -10.97 -7.74 -12.54
C ALA A 50 -11.12 -6.22 -12.35
N LEU A 51 -10.36 -5.62 -11.43
CA LEU A 51 -10.39 -4.18 -11.15
C LEU A 51 -9.72 -3.36 -12.26
N ARG A 52 -8.66 -3.89 -12.88
CA ARG A 52 -7.87 -3.20 -13.92
C ARG A 52 -8.71 -2.52 -15.01
N PRO A 53 -9.58 -3.22 -15.76
CA PRO A 53 -10.37 -2.57 -16.82
C PRO A 53 -11.37 -1.53 -16.29
N VAL A 54 -11.87 -1.70 -15.06
CA VAL A 54 -12.76 -0.73 -14.41
C VAL A 54 -12.00 0.54 -14.08
N TYR A 55 -10.84 0.42 -13.44
CA TYR A 55 -9.97 1.55 -13.11
C TYR A 55 -9.53 2.31 -14.37
N GLU A 56 -9.03 1.60 -15.39
CA GLU A 56 -8.60 2.20 -16.66
C GLU A 56 -9.73 2.96 -17.35
N ALA A 57 -10.96 2.43 -17.36
CA ALA A 57 -12.10 3.11 -17.96
C ALA A 57 -12.51 4.37 -17.21
N ILE A 58 -12.45 4.36 -15.86
CA ILE A 58 -12.70 5.54 -15.03
C ILE A 58 -11.64 6.62 -15.34
N VAL A 59 -10.36 6.26 -15.28
CA VAL A 59 -9.24 7.18 -15.57
C VAL A 59 -9.35 7.77 -16.97
N ALA A 60 -9.68 6.94 -17.97
CA ALA A 60 -9.87 7.41 -19.35
C ALA A 60 -11.04 8.39 -19.49
N ARG A 61 -12.06 8.31 -18.62
CA ARG A 61 -13.24 9.18 -18.67
C ARG A 61 -13.07 10.49 -17.92
N ILE A 62 -12.58 10.44 -16.68
CA ILE A 62 -12.53 11.62 -15.79
C ILE A 62 -11.11 12.14 -15.51
N GLY A 63 -10.09 11.52 -16.12
CA GLY A 63 -8.70 11.88 -15.93
C GLY A 63 -8.00 11.10 -14.81
N ALA A 64 -6.70 11.34 -14.66
CA ALA A 64 -5.89 10.71 -13.63
C ALA A 64 -6.35 11.13 -12.21
N PRO A 65 -6.30 10.22 -11.23
CA PRO A 65 -6.62 10.56 -9.85
C PRO A 65 -5.60 11.52 -9.25
N THR A 66 -6.03 12.25 -8.22
CA THR A 66 -5.17 13.09 -7.40
C THR A 66 -4.32 12.24 -6.46
N LEU A 67 -4.92 11.21 -5.86
CA LEU A 67 -4.25 10.31 -4.91
C LEU A 67 -4.49 8.85 -5.30
N LEU A 68 -3.38 8.11 -5.43
CA LEU A 68 -3.37 6.66 -5.48
C LEU A 68 -3.29 6.11 -4.05
N GLY A 69 -3.75 4.90 -3.81
CA GLY A 69 -3.69 4.34 -2.46
C GLY A 69 -4.44 3.04 -2.28
N GLY A 70 -4.29 2.50 -1.07
CA GLY A 70 -4.83 1.20 -0.75
C GLY A 70 -5.00 0.92 0.73
N ALA A 71 -6.14 0.34 1.08
CA ALA A 71 -6.42 -0.22 2.40
C ALA A 71 -6.11 -1.72 2.41
N ALA A 72 -6.13 -2.34 3.60
CA ALA A 72 -5.90 -3.77 3.75
C ALA A 72 -6.86 -4.63 2.89
N GLY A 73 -8.11 -4.17 2.72
CA GLY A 73 -9.15 -4.91 2.00
C GLY A 73 -9.35 -4.52 0.53
N GLY A 74 -8.81 -3.40 0.06
CA GLY A 74 -9.15 -2.91 -1.28
C GLY A 74 -8.61 -1.51 -1.60
N PRO A 75 -8.88 -1.00 -2.82
CA PRO A 75 -8.35 0.28 -3.28
C PRO A 75 -8.81 1.45 -2.40
N SER A 76 -8.03 2.54 -2.40
CA SER A 76 -8.43 3.84 -1.86
C SER A 76 -7.89 4.93 -2.79
N VAL A 77 -8.54 5.09 -3.95
CA VAL A 77 -8.14 6.06 -4.99
C VAL A 77 -9.06 7.28 -4.97
N ARG A 78 -8.49 8.49 -5.08
CA ARG A 78 -9.22 9.75 -4.93
C ARG A 78 -9.04 10.68 -6.12
N TRP A 79 -10.15 11.24 -6.59
CA TRP A 79 -10.17 12.43 -7.44
C TRP A 79 -10.70 13.59 -6.62
N CYS A 80 -9.87 14.61 -6.42
CA CYS A 80 -10.13 15.69 -5.47
C CYS A 80 -10.35 17.03 -6.17
N THR A 81 -11.44 17.71 -5.81
CA THR A 81 -11.62 19.15 -6.03
C THR A 81 -11.61 19.86 -4.67
N PRO A 82 -11.56 21.20 -4.62
CA PRO A 82 -11.62 21.91 -3.34
C PRO A 82 -12.87 21.60 -2.50
N GLU A 83 -13.98 21.22 -3.14
CA GLU A 83 -15.27 21.01 -2.48
C GLU A 83 -15.62 19.53 -2.29
N LYS A 84 -15.07 18.62 -3.10
CA LYS A 84 -15.49 17.21 -3.08
C LYS A 84 -14.40 16.22 -3.41
N ILE A 85 -14.59 15.00 -2.90
CA ILE A 85 -13.75 13.84 -3.17
C ILE A 85 -14.61 12.74 -3.78
N LEU A 86 -14.27 12.31 -5.00
CA LEU A 86 -14.72 11.02 -5.53
C LEU A 86 -13.75 9.94 -5.07
N LEU A 87 -14.24 8.97 -4.31
CA LEU A 87 -13.48 7.86 -3.77
C LEU A 87 -13.87 6.55 -4.47
N LEU A 88 -12.89 5.90 -5.11
CA LEU A 88 -12.95 4.48 -5.44
C LEU A 88 -12.39 3.69 -4.26
N SER A 89 -13.29 2.97 -3.58
CA SER A 89 -12.99 2.13 -2.42
C SER A 89 -13.47 0.70 -2.62
N GLY A 90 -13.05 -0.23 -1.77
CA GLY A 90 -13.55 -1.60 -1.84
C GLY A 90 -13.06 -2.50 -0.72
N ASP A 91 -13.53 -3.74 -0.79
CA ASP A 91 -13.11 -4.85 0.04
C ASP A 91 -12.87 -6.08 -0.86
N HIS A 92 -12.60 -7.26 -0.27
CA HIS A 92 -12.38 -8.50 -1.03
C HIS A 92 -13.62 -8.99 -1.81
N THR A 93 -14.79 -8.37 -1.64
CA THR A 93 -16.05 -8.76 -2.29
C THR A 93 -16.47 -7.82 -3.41
N ARG A 94 -16.11 -6.52 -3.33
CA ARG A 94 -16.52 -5.53 -4.33
C ARG A 94 -15.66 -4.26 -4.32
N ALA A 95 -15.72 -3.52 -5.42
CA ALA A 95 -15.29 -2.12 -5.51
C ALA A 95 -16.50 -1.19 -5.77
N GLN A 96 -16.45 0.02 -5.22
CA GLN A 96 -17.55 0.98 -5.20
C GLN A 96 -17.04 2.42 -5.32
N LEU A 97 -17.89 3.29 -5.87
CA LEU A 97 -17.68 4.73 -5.95
C LEU A 97 -18.54 5.46 -4.94
N SER A 98 -18.01 6.51 -4.32
CA SER A 98 -18.72 7.38 -3.39
C SER A 98 -18.22 8.81 -3.51
N VAL A 99 -19.10 9.77 -3.25
CA VAL A 99 -18.78 11.21 -3.29
C VAL A 99 -18.96 11.81 -1.90
N HIS A 100 -17.93 12.51 -1.45
CA HIS A 100 -17.88 13.12 -0.13
C HIS A 100 -17.60 14.61 -0.26
N ASP A 101 -18.07 15.38 0.72
CA ASP A 101 -17.57 16.73 0.96
C ASP A 101 -16.10 16.64 1.38
N ALA A 102 -15.23 17.48 0.82
CA ALA A 102 -13.80 17.38 1.07
C ALA A 102 -13.45 17.62 2.55
N ASP A 103 -14.02 18.65 3.18
CA ASP A 103 -13.72 19.04 4.57
C ASP A 103 -14.30 18.04 5.58
N GLU A 104 -15.47 17.47 5.31
CA GLU A 104 -16.04 16.40 6.15
C GLU A 104 -15.22 15.12 6.02
N PHE A 105 -14.85 14.73 4.80
CA PHE A 105 -14.08 13.52 4.55
C PHE A 105 -12.71 13.56 5.23
N GLU A 106 -11.95 14.66 5.06
CA GLU A 106 -10.63 14.80 5.67
C GLU A 106 -10.70 14.75 7.21
N ARG A 107 -11.75 15.32 7.79
CA ARG A 107 -11.99 15.32 9.24
C ARG A 107 -12.36 13.94 9.77
N ASP A 108 -13.23 13.22 9.07
CA ASP A 108 -13.63 11.86 9.45
C ASP A 108 -12.46 10.88 9.29
N GLU A 109 -11.63 11.05 8.26
CA GLU A 109 -10.39 10.33 8.09
C GLU A 109 -9.41 10.59 9.23
N TRP A 110 -9.21 11.87 9.59
CA TRP A 110 -8.40 12.25 10.75
C TRP A 110 -8.89 11.56 12.02
N TRP A 111 -10.20 11.60 12.29
CA TRP A 111 -10.79 10.95 13.47
C TRP A 111 -10.65 9.43 13.44
N THR A 112 -10.73 8.83 12.25
CA THR A 112 -10.55 7.39 12.12
C THR A 112 -9.11 7.02 12.46
N PHE A 113 -8.13 7.75 11.95
CA PHE A 113 -6.74 7.55 12.32
C PHE A 113 -6.50 7.79 13.83
N ASP A 114 -6.98 8.89 14.39
CA ASP A 114 -6.80 9.24 15.80
C ASP A 114 -7.41 8.19 16.76
N ARG A 115 -8.55 7.60 16.39
CA ARG A 115 -9.26 6.62 17.21
C ARG A 115 -8.82 5.18 16.97
N THR A 116 -8.10 4.90 15.88
CA THR A 116 -7.66 3.54 15.57
C THR A 116 -6.61 3.09 16.57
N GLN A 117 -7.00 2.13 17.42
CA GLN A 117 -6.07 1.46 18.31
C GLN A 117 -5.40 0.32 17.54
N LEU A 118 -4.09 0.41 17.35
CA LEU A 118 -3.33 -0.63 16.63
C LEU A 118 -3.13 -1.92 17.43
N GLY A 119 -3.60 -1.93 18.68
CA GLY A 119 -3.46 -3.00 19.64
C GLY A 119 -2.19 -2.86 20.49
N SER A 120 -2.25 -3.47 21.68
CA SER A 120 -1.10 -3.72 22.56
C SER A 120 -0.64 -5.17 22.45
N ALA A 121 0.55 -5.51 22.95
CA ALA A 121 1.04 -6.89 22.92
C ALA A 121 0.00 -7.88 23.49
N GLY A 122 -0.40 -8.87 22.69
CA GLY A 122 -1.42 -9.87 23.04
C GLY A 122 -2.85 -9.52 22.62
N GLU A 123 -3.10 -8.32 22.08
CA GLU A 123 -4.40 -7.90 21.53
C GLU A 123 -4.43 -8.05 20.00
N PRO A 124 -5.63 -8.12 19.38
CA PRO A 124 -5.76 -8.05 17.93
C PRO A 124 -5.11 -6.79 17.37
N SER A 125 -4.53 -6.90 16.18
CA SER A 125 -4.03 -5.74 15.45
C SER A 125 -5.18 -4.90 14.93
N GLY A 126 -5.04 -3.57 14.95
CA GLY A 126 -5.97 -2.63 14.31
C GLY A 126 -5.50 -2.10 12.95
N PHE A 127 -4.45 -2.66 12.36
CA PHE A 127 -3.90 -2.17 11.07
C PHE A 127 -4.86 -2.38 9.89
N ASP A 128 -5.77 -3.35 9.97
CA ASP A 128 -6.81 -3.61 8.97
C ASP A 128 -7.94 -2.57 8.97
N ALA A 129 -8.12 -1.87 10.09
CA ALA A 129 -9.12 -0.81 10.26
C ALA A 129 -8.64 0.58 9.76
N LEU A 130 -7.38 0.71 9.35
CA LEU A 130 -6.85 1.97 8.83
C LEU A 130 -7.56 2.36 7.52
N PRO A 131 -7.93 3.65 7.32
CA PRO A 131 -8.52 4.13 6.08
C PRO A 131 -7.72 3.78 4.83
N TYR A 132 -6.39 3.78 4.96
CA TYR A 132 -5.44 3.29 3.97
C TYR A 132 -4.15 2.88 4.68
N THR A 133 -3.42 1.95 4.07
CA THR A 133 -2.09 1.45 4.48
C THR A 133 -0.95 2.08 3.67
N TRP A 134 -1.27 2.59 2.47
CA TRP A 134 -0.37 3.41 1.66
C TRP A 134 -1.18 4.40 0.82
N GLN A 135 -0.56 5.53 0.48
CA GLN A 135 -1.12 6.55 -0.39
C GLN A 135 0.01 7.24 -1.17
N LEU A 136 -0.21 7.60 -2.43
CA LEU A 136 0.78 8.23 -3.29
C LEU A 136 0.17 9.44 -4.00
N ASP A 137 0.77 10.60 -3.75
CA ASP A 137 0.47 11.86 -4.45
C ASP A 137 1.48 12.12 -5.55
N ARG A 138 1.03 12.01 -6.81
CA ARG A 138 1.83 12.31 -8.00
C ARG A 138 1.64 13.76 -8.50
N LYS A 139 1.05 14.62 -7.67
CA LYS A 139 0.61 15.98 -8.04
C LYS A 139 -0.33 15.92 -9.25
N GLY A 140 -1.26 14.96 -9.20
CA GLY A 140 -2.25 14.74 -10.25
C GLY A 140 -3.16 15.96 -10.47
N PRO A 141 -3.95 15.98 -11.56
CA PRO A 141 -4.88 17.07 -11.83
C PRO A 141 -5.97 17.09 -10.74
N GLY A 142 -5.88 18.02 -9.80
CA GLY A 142 -6.80 18.15 -8.69
C GLY A 142 -6.24 19.06 -7.60
N ALA A 143 -7.06 19.36 -6.60
CA ALA A 143 -6.59 19.99 -5.38
C ALA A 143 -6.16 18.89 -4.42
N ALA A 144 -4.87 18.83 -4.08
CA ALA A 144 -4.43 17.97 -2.98
C ALA A 144 -5.25 18.33 -1.72
N PRO A 145 -5.61 17.34 -0.89
CA PRO A 145 -6.39 17.58 0.31
C PRO A 145 -5.68 18.60 1.22
N SER A 146 -6.46 19.38 1.96
CA SER A 146 -5.93 20.45 2.83
C SER A 146 -5.05 19.87 3.95
N TRP A 147 -5.28 18.60 4.27
CA TRP A 147 -4.50 17.82 5.20
C TRP A 147 -4.31 16.36 4.71
N THR A 148 -3.19 15.76 5.06
CA THR A 148 -2.96 14.30 4.94
C THR A 148 -2.45 13.78 6.27
N TYR A 149 -2.78 12.54 6.63
CA TYR A 149 -2.22 11.92 7.83
C TYR A 149 -0.71 11.78 7.70
N ASN A 150 -0.02 12.72 8.34
CA ASN A 150 1.43 12.81 8.42
C ASN A 150 1.99 12.17 9.70
N GLY A 151 1.10 11.70 10.59
CA GLY A 151 1.47 11.00 11.81
C GLY A 151 2.09 9.64 11.52
N VAL A 152 2.88 9.17 12.49
CA VAL A 152 3.46 7.83 12.48
C VAL A 152 2.68 6.96 13.45
N PHE A 153 2.15 5.87 12.93
CA PHE A 153 1.72 4.73 13.72
C PHE A 153 2.90 3.83 14.05
N VAL A 154 3.31 3.80 15.31
CA VAL A 154 4.34 2.85 15.76
C VAL A 154 3.63 1.67 16.42
N ALA A 155 3.84 0.48 15.88
CA ALA A 155 3.30 -0.75 16.42
C ALA A 155 3.76 -0.97 17.88
N GLY A 156 2.84 -1.39 18.74
CA GLY A 156 3.12 -1.64 20.17
C GLY A 156 3.91 -2.92 20.42
N SER A 157 4.04 -3.80 19.42
CA SER A 157 4.72 -5.09 19.52
C SER A 157 5.35 -5.52 18.18
N TRP A 158 6.24 -6.51 18.22
CA TRP A 158 6.81 -7.10 17.00
C TRP A 158 5.78 -7.80 16.13
N ASP A 159 4.81 -8.46 16.75
CA ASP A 159 3.76 -9.18 16.04
C ASP A 159 2.88 -8.18 15.27
N HIS A 160 2.52 -7.06 15.91
CA HIS A 160 1.79 -5.98 15.24
C HIS A 160 2.59 -5.29 14.16
N ALA A 161 3.90 -5.10 14.34
CA ALA A 161 4.76 -4.56 13.28
C ALA A 161 4.81 -5.50 12.06
N THR A 162 4.83 -6.82 12.32
CA THR A 162 4.77 -7.84 11.27
C THR A 162 3.42 -7.78 10.54
N THR A 163 2.30 -7.72 11.28
CA THR A 163 0.95 -7.62 10.69
C THR A 163 0.77 -6.34 9.87
N GLY A 164 1.19 -5.18 10.38
CA GLY A 164 1.08 -3.92 9.63
C GLY A 164 1.84 -3.96 8.32
N LEU A 165 3.10 -4.43 8.37
CA LEU A 165 3.93 -4.61 7.18
C LEU A 165 3.32 -5.64 6.21
N GLU A 166 2.85 -6.79 6.70
CA GLU A 166 2.19 -7.82 5.89
C GLU A 166 0.98 -7.26 5.13
N LEU A 167 0.07 -6.57 5.83
CA LEU A 167 -1.14 -5.99 5.22
C LEU A 167 -0.79 -4.92 4.17
N MET A 168 0.21 -4.08 4.45
CA MET A 168 0.68 -3.08 3.50
C MET A 168 1.30 -3.71 2.25
N LEU A 169 2.16 -4.73 2.41
CA LEU A 169 2.78 -5.45 1.28
C LEU A 169 1.73 -6.21 0.47
N ALA A 170 0.71 -6.80 1.11
CA ALA A 170 -0.41 -7.43 0.41
C ALA A 170 -1.21 -6.41 -0.41
N ALA A 171 -1.47 -5.23 0.15
CA ALA A 171 -2.12 -4.13 -0.57
C ALA A 171 -1.28 -3.65 -1.76
N TRP A 172 0.05 -3.63 -1.66
CA TRP A 172 0.91 -3.32 -2.81
C TRP A 172 0.75 -4.34 -3.92
N VAL A 173 0.88 -5.64 -3.61
CA VAL A 173 0.80 -6.72 -4.60
C VAL A 173 -0.55 -6.71 -5.34
N GLU A 174 -1.64 -6.45 -4.63
CA GLU A 174 -2.98 -6.45 -5.22
C GLU A 174 -3.30 -5.14 -5.96
N GLN A 175 -2.95 -3.98 -5.41
CA GLN A 175 -3.58 -2.72 -5.82
C GLN A 175 -2.62 -1.81 -6.58
N TYR A 176 -1.33 -1.82 -6.25
CA TYR A 176 -0.34 -0.95 -6.87
C TYR A 176 -0.19 -1.17 -8.39
N PRO A 177 -0.13 -2.42 -8.92
CA PRO A 177 0.03 -2.66 -10.37
C PRO A 177 -1.12 -2.17 -11.24
N VAL A 178 -2.31 -1.96 -10.66
CA VAL A 178 -3.46 -1.39 -11.37
C VAL A 178 -3.34 0.12 -11.44
N GLN A 179 -2.86 0.73 -10.36
CA GLN A 179 -2.84 2.17 -10.16
C GLN A 179 -1.62 2.85 -10.78
N ALA A 180 -0.45 2.19 -10.73
CA ALA A 180 0.84 2.67 -11.24
C ALA A 180 1.54 1.55 -12.03
N PRO A 181 1.01 1.18 -13.21
CA PRO A 181 1.53 0.05 -13.97
C PRO A 181 2.99 0.29 -14.41
N GLY A 182 3.87 -0.64 -14.06
CA GLY A 182 5.29 -0.65 -14.47
C GLY A 182 6.25 0.07 -13.52
N ASP A 183 5.75 0.86 -12.57
CA ASP A 183 6.58 1.52 -11.56
C ASP A 183 6.91 0.56 -10.40
N TRP A 184 7.95 0.87 -9.63
CA TRP A 184 8.29 0.14 -8.40
C TRP A 184 7.85 0.94 -7.17
N ILE A 185 7.63 0.26 -6.05
CA ILE A 185 7.34 0.87 -4.76
C ILE A 185 8.24 0.27 -3.68
N GLY A 186 8.74 1.10 -2.76
CA GLY A 186 9.62 0.60 -1.72
C GLY A 186 10.01 1.62 -0.67
N PHE A 187 10.73 1.12 0.33
CA PHE A 187 11.38 1.93 1.35
C PHE A 187 12.65 1.23 1.82
N THR A 188 13.52 2.02 2.45
CA THR A 188 14.68 1.53 3.16
C THR A 188 14.40 1.55 4.66
N LEU A 189 14.93 0.57 5.38
CA LEU A 189 14.81 0.44 6.81
C LEU A 189 16.18 0.33 7.44
N TRP A 190 16.41 1.14 8.47
CA TRP A 190 17.57 0.98 9.33
C TRP A 190 17.13 0.67 10.78
N THR A 191 18.06 0.14 11.55
CA THR A 191 17.87 -0.04 12.99
C THR A 191 18.77 0.97 13.71
N ALA A 192 18.31 1.63 14.77
CA ALA A 192 19.14 2.62 15.49
C ALA A 192 20.49 2.03 15.98
N ARG A 193 20.51 0.73 16.26
CA ARG A 193 21.69 -0.02 16.73
C ARG A 193 22.63 -0.49 15.61
N ASP A 194 22.21 -0.36 14.36
CA ASP A 194 22.95 -0.76 13.16
C ASP A 194 22.58 0.13 11.97
N TRP A 195 22.60 1.45 12.20
CA TRP A 195 22.09 2.45 11.25
C TRP A 195 22.89 2.52 9.93
N ARG A 196 24.07 1.90 9.89
CA ARG A 196 24.96 1.92 8.71
C ARG A 196 24.69 0.78 7.72
N ARG A 197 23.78 -0.14 8.04
CA ARG A 197 23.40 -1.25 7.17
C ARG A 197 21.91 -1.14 6.90
N ASP A 198 21.61 -0.66 5.72
CA ASP A 198 20.24 -0.54 5.26
C ASP A 198 19.67 -1.90 4.87
N MET A 199 18.36 -2.02 5.07
CA MET A 199 17.53 -3.08 4.52
C MET A 199 16.53 -2.45 3.56
N ILE A 200 16.45 -2.93 2.33
CA ILE A 200 15.50 -2.41 1.34
C ILE A 200 14.35 -3.39 1.23
N VAL A 201 13.12 -2.89 1.32
CA VAL A 201 11.89 -3.63 1.07
C VAL A 201 11.22 -3.00 -0.13
N SER A 202 10.91 -3.80 -1.15
CA SER A 202 10.39 -3.30 -2.42
C SER A 202 9.43 -4.26 -3.08
N TYR A 203 8.54 -3.70 -3.91
CA TYR A 203 7.70 -4.42 -4.85
C TYR A 203 7.88 -3.83 -6.26
N THR A 204 8.22 -4.69 -7.23
CA THR A 204 8.44 -4.33 -8.63
C THR A 204 7.63 -5.25 -9.55
N PRO A 205 6.47 -4.80 -10.09
CA PRO A 205 5.56 -5.63 -10.90
C PRO A 205 6.21 -6.29 -12.12
N ALA A 206 7.27 -5.68 -12.67
CA ALA A 206 7.95 -6.17 -13.87
C ALA A 206 9.04 -7.24 -13.61
N ASP A 207 9.36 -7.58 -12.35
CA ASP A 207 10.43 -8.55 -12.01
C ASP A 207 9.94 -10.03 -12.08
N HIS A 208 8.87 -10.30 -12.85
CA HIS A 208 8.28 -11.61 -13.18
C HIS A 208 8.72 -12.81 -12.32
N GLY A 209 7.95 -13.12 -11.28
CA GLY A 209 8.19 -14.19 -10.33
C GLY A 209 9.11 -13.81 -9.16
N ARG A 210 9.48 -12.54 -9.04
CA ARG A 210 10.40 -11.99 -8.03
C ARG A 210 9.99 -10.60 -7.57
N GLU A 211 8.71 -10.25 -7.74
CA GLU A 211 8.20 -8.90 -7.62
C GLU A 211 8.38 -8.36 -6.21
N LEU A 212 8.11 -9.17 -5.18
CA LEU A 212 8.26 -8.76 -3.78
C LEU A 212 9.64 -9.17 -3.27
N ALA A 213 10.41 -8.20 -2.75
CA ALA A 213 11.79 -8.43 -2.37
C ALA A 213 12.17 -7.72 -1.06
N VAL A 214 13.08 -8.36 -0.33
CA VAL A 214 13.86 -7.73 0.74
C VAL A 214 15.34 -8.00 0.52
N CYS A 215 16.19 -7.01 0.76
CA CYS A 215 17.64 -7.19 0.70
C CYS A 215 18.39 -6.39 1.77
N ILE A 216 19.59 -6.86 2.13
CA ILE A 216 20.47 -6.19 3.09
C ILE A 216 21.90 -6.09 2.54
N ASP A 217 22.56 -4.98 2.85
CA ASP A 217 23.99 -4.81 2.60
C ASP A 217 24.82 -5.53 3.67
N ASP A 218 25.61 -6.52 3.23
CA ASP A 218 26.48 -7.30 4.11
C ASP A 218 27.96 -7.25 3.73
N ARG A 219 28.36 -6.24 2.93
CA ARG A 219 29.75 -6.07 2.42
C ARG A 219 30.83 -5.97 3.48
N ARG A 220 30.46 -5.59 4.70
CA ARG A 220 31.40 -5.37 5.82
C ARG A 220 31.57 -6.59 6.73
N VAL A 221 30.92 -7.71 6.40
CA VAL A 221 30.99 -8.93 7.18
C VAL A 221 31.61 -10.05 6.35
N GLU A 222 32.51 -10.80 6.97
CA GLU A 222 33.14 -11.96 6.35
C GLU A 222 32.10 -13.03 6.04
N GLN A 223 32.06 -13.50 4.78
CA GLN A 223 31.07 -14.45 4.28
C GLN A 223 31.59 -15.89 4.42
N THR A 224 31.76 -16.34 5.67
CA THR A 224 32.13 -17.74 5.97
C THR A 224 30.98 -18.70 5.64
N GLU A 225 31.26 -20.00 5.52
CA GLU A 225 30.23 -21.00 5.27
C GLU A 225 29.20 -21.06 6.41
N GLU A 226 29.65 -20.91 7.66
CA GLU A 226 28.77 -20.87 8.83
C GLU A 226 27.81 -19.67 8.76
N ARG A 227 28.30 -18.51 8.29
CA ARG A 227 27.44 -17.34 8.07
C ARG A 227 26.42 -17.60 6.96
N ARG A 228 26.83 -18.23 5.86
CA ARG A 228 25.92 -18.58 4.76
C ARG A 228 24.80 -19.50 5.24
N VAL A 229 25.14 -20.55 5.99
CA VAL A 229 24.16 -21.45 6.62
C VAL A 229 23.22 -20.68 7.53
N GLN A 230 23.76 -19.84 8.42
CA GLN A 230 22.95 -18.99 9.30
C GLN A 230 22.00 -18.07 8.53
N MET A 231 22.45 -17.45 7.43
CA MET A 231 21.62 -16.57 6.62
C MET A 231 20.49 -17.33 5.93
N HIS A 232 20.78 -18.53 5.39
CA HIS A 232 19.76 -19.40 4.82
C HIS A 232 18.73 -19.88 5.86
N GLU A 233 19.16 -20.30 7.05
CA GLU A 233 18.26 -20.68 8.15
C GLU A 233 17.35 -19.54 8.59
N ARG A 234 17.82 -18.30 8.45
CA ARG A 234 17.05 -17.09 8.77
C ARG A 234 16.09 -16.66 7.66
N GLY A 235 16.13 -17.31 6.49
CA GLY A 235 15.23 -17.06 5.37
C GLY A 235 15.84 -16.28 4.20
N TRP A 236 17.14 -15.96 4.23
CA TRP A 236 17.84 -15.33 3.10
C TRP A 236 18.14 -16.35 2.00
N GLN A 237 17.83 -16.02 0.74
CA GLN A 237 17.90 -17.00 -0.35
C GLN A 237 19.17 -16.87 -1.20
N THR A 238 19.56 -15.65 -1.57
CA THR A 238 20.67 -15.41 -2.50
C THR A 238 21.63 -14.38 -1.94
N LEU A 239 22.93 -14.64 -2.08
CA LEU A 239 23.98 -13.63 -1.92
C LEU A 239 24.43 -13.21 -3.33
N ASP A 240 24.30 -11.92 -3.65
CA ASP A 240 24.73 -11.41 -4.95
C ASP A 240 26.23 -11.06 -5.01
N GLU A 241 26.71 -10.73 -6.21
CA GLU A 241 28.11 -10.36 -6.46
C GLU A 241 28.58 -9.09 -5.73
N HIS A 242 27.65 -8.28 -5.25
CA HIS A 242 27.91 -7.07 -4.47
C HIS A 242 27.82 -7.33 -2.96
N GLN A 243 27.73 -8.60 -2.54
CA GLN A 243 27.55 -9.05 -1.17
C GLN A 243 26.28 -8.51 -0.50
N TRP A 244 25.19 -8.46 -1.26
CA TRP A 244 23.86 -8.25 -0.72
C TRP A 244 23.14 -9.58 -0.57
N TRP A 245 22.60 -9.82 0.62
CA TRP A 245 21.66 -10.91 0.82
C TRP A 245 20.27 -10.49 0.37
N ARG A 246 19.58 -11.38 -0.33
CA ARG A 246 18.28 -11.12 -0.94
C ARG A 246 17.34 -12.31 -0.75
N THR A 247 16.08 -11.98 -0.53
CA THR A 247 14.94 -12.90 -0.67
C THR A 247 13.94 -12.25 -1.60
N LYS A 248 13.54 -12.97 -2.64
CA LYS A 248 12.57 -12.51 -3.63
C LYS A 248 11.48 -13.55 -3.77
N LEU A 249 10.23 -13.13 -3.70
CA LEU A 249 9.07 -14.00 -3.77
C LEU A 249 8.12 -13.53 -4.88
N PRO A 250 7.47 -14.47 -5.57
CA PRO A 250 6.54 -14.13 -6.62
C PRO A 250 5.25 -13.53 -6.04
N GLU A 251 4.66 -12.58 -6.74
CA GLU A 251 3.33 -12.05 -6.38
C GLU A 251 2.21 -13.11 -6.40
N THR A 252 2.43 -14.24 -7.07
CA THR A 252 1.50 -15.36 -7.14
C THR A 252 1.48 -16.22 -5.88
N ASP A 253 2.48 -16.08 -4.99
CA ASP A 253 2.49 -16.76 -3.71
C ASP A 253 1.69 -15.96 -2.67
N PRO A 254 0.53 -16.45 -2.20
CA PRO A 254 -0.29 -15.75 -1.21
C PRO A 254 0.41 -15.57 0.15
N ALA A 255 1.46 -16.35 0.43
CA ALA A 255 2.26 -16.19 1.65
C ALA A 255 3.38 -15.15 1.52
N ALA A 256 3.68 -14.65 0.32
CA ALA A 256 4.82 -13.78 0.08
C ALA A 256 4.84 -12.49 0.94
N PRO A 257 3.74 -11.73 1.06
CA PRO A 257 3.71 -10.54 1.94
C PRO A 257 4.10 -10.85 3.38
N ARG A 258 3.54 -11.93 3.93
CA ARG A 258 3.81 -12.39 5.31
C ARG A 258 5.26 -12.82 5.49
N LEU A 259 5.79 -13.63 4.58
CA LEU A 259 7.16 -14.14 4.65
C LEU A 259 8.19 -13.01 4.57
N ILE A 260 7.96 -12.01 3.71
CA ILE A 260 8.82 -10.82 3.64
C ILE A 260 8.71 -9.98 4.91
N ALA A 261 7.50 -9.81 5.45
CA ALA A 261 7.31 -9.08 6.70
C ALA A 261 8.02 -9.77 7.88
N GLU A 262 7.83 -11.07 8.04
CA GLU A 262 8.48 -11.90 9.08
C GLU A 262 10.00 -11.83 8.96
N LEU A 263 10.57 -11.99 7.75
CA LEU A 263 12.01 -11.89 7.51
C LEU A 263 12.55 -10.50 7.85
N THR A 264 11.85 -9.45 7.44
CA THR A 264 12.20 -8.05 7.72
C THR A 264 12.31 -7.81 9.23
N ILE A 265 11.27 -8.19 9.99
CA ILE A 265 11.25 -8.00 11.45
C ILE A 265 12.25 -8.92 12.16
N ALA A 266 12.43 -10.16 11.70
CA ALA A 266 13.44 -11.07 12.24
C ALA A 266 14.87 -10.54 12.03
N GLU A 267 15.14 -9.89 10.90
CA GLU A 267 16.43 -9.21 10.66
C GLU A 267 16.65 -8.05 11.62
N CYS A 268 15.65 -7.21 11.85
CA CYS A 268 15.73 -6.14 12.84
C CYS A 268 16.05 -6.67 14.25
N ARG A 269 15.39 -7.76 14.66
CA ARG A 269 15.62 -8.40 15.96
C ARG A 269 17.02 -9.00 16.07
N ALA A 270 17.53 -9.62 15.00
CA ALA A 270 18.89 -10.16 14.99
C ALA A 270 19.96 -9.05 15.08
N ARG A 271 19.65 -7.85 14.57
CA ARG A 271 20.44 -6.63 14.77
C ARG A 271 20.26 -5.99 16.16
N LYS A 272 19.63 -6.72 17.08
CA LYS A 272 19.42 -6.37 18.49
C LYS A 272 18.47 -5.21 18.72
N ALA A 273 17.64 -4.84 17.74
CA ALA A 273 16.55 -3.89 17.97
C ALA A 273 15.63 -4.45 19.06
N THR A 274 15.23 -3.62 20.02
CA THR A 274 14.42 -4.05 21.18
C THR A 274 12.92 -3.89 20.95
N GLY A 275 12.52 -2.99 20.05
CA GLY A 275 11.13 -2.78 19.65
C GLY A 275 11.00 -2.05 18.31
N PRO A 276 9.79 -2.00 17.74
CA PRO A 276 9.50 -1.27 16.50
C PRO A 276 9.90 0.22 16.55
N ASN A 277 9.84 0.83 17.74
CA ASN A 277 10.25 2.21 18.00
C ASN A 277 11.76 2.48 17.81
N GLU A 278 12.61 1.45 17.74
CA GLU A 278 14.04 1.59 17.43
C GLU A 278 14.36 1.51 15.92
N LEU A 279 13.34 1.29 15.08
CA LEU A 279 13.48 1.22 13.63
C LEU A 279 13.20 2.58 12.99
N ARG A 280 13.78 2.88 11.83
CA ARG A 280 13.23 3.96 10.98
C ARG A 280 13.20 3.53 9.53
N ALA A 281 12.06 3.78 8.90
CA ALA A 281 11.91 3.72 7.46
C ALA A 281 12.29 5.07 6.83
N HIS A 282 13.01 5.03 5.72
CA HIS A 282 13.49 6.20 5.01
C HIS A 282 13.55 5.88 3.50
N ASP A 283 13.92 6.84 2.67
CA ASP A 283 13.94 6.69 1.21
C ASP A 283 12.65 6.04 0.64
N ILE A 284 11.50 6.47 1.18
CA ILE A 284 10.18 5.98 0.80
C ILE A 284 9.81 6.56 -0.56
N SER A 285 9.66 5.73 -1.60
CA SER A 285 9.43 6.18 -2.97
C SER A 285 8.68 5.15 -3.83
N ALA A 286 8.11 5.64 -4.94
CA ALA A 286 7.25 4.89 -5.86
C ALA A 286 7.64 5.11 -7.34
N GLY A 287 8.93 4.96 -7.67
CA GLY A 287 9.43 5.02 -9.05
C GLY A 287 9.52 6.42 -9.67
N ASP A 288 8.98 7.43 -9.00
CA ASP A 288 8.91 8.82 -9.43
C ASP A 288 9.16 9.81 -8.27
N ASP A 289 9.03 11.11 -8.57
CA ASP A 289 9.12 12.20 -7.60
C ASP A 289 7.80 12.43 -6.80
N GLY A 290 6.91 11.43 -6.79
CA GLY A 290 5.66 11.47 -6.04
C GLY A 290 5.89 11.35 -4.52
N ALA A 291 4.96 11.91 -3.74
CA ALA A 291 4.97 11.79 -2.29
C ALA A 291 4.24 10.52 -1.85
N LEU A 292 5.00 9.49 -1.45
CA LEU A 292 4.47 8.20 -0.98
C LEU A 292 4.34 8.17 0.55
N TRP A 293 3.15 7.97 1.10
CA TRP A 293 2.88 7.74 2.54
C TRP A 293 2.63 6.26 2.81
N LEU A 294 3.22 5.74 3.89
CA LEU A 294 3.10 4.33 4.32
C LEU A 294 2.47 4.23 5.72
N THR A 295 1.20 4.57 5.85
CA THR A 295 0.46 4.62 7.12
C THR A 295 0.30 3.24 7.78
N GLY A 296 0.27 2.17 6.99
CA GLY A 296 0.18 0.79 7.47
C GLY A 296 1.51 0.20 7.93
N LEU A 297 2.63 0.91 7.73
CA LEU A 297 3.96 0.36 7.99
C LEU A 297 4.18 -0.04 9.46
N GLY A 298 3.57 0.68 10.39
CA GLY A 298 3.72 0.41 11.82
C GLY A 298 5.10 0.77 12.39
N LEU A 299 5.93 1.50 11.64
CA LEU A 299 7.30 1.87 12.01
C LEU A 299 7.50 3.39 11.87
N PRO A 300 8.40 3.99 12.67
CA PRO A 300 8.73 5.40 12.50
C PRO A 300 9.44 5.71 11.18
N THR A 301 9.25 6.91 10.64
CA THR A 301 9.85 7.35 9.37
C THR A 301 10.95 8.40 9.57
N HIS A 302 11.89 8.52 8.64
CA HIS A 302 12.88 9.59 8.57
C HIS A 302 12.84 10.25 7.17
N PRO A 303 12.75 11.60 7.09
CA PRO A 303 12.37 12.50 8.18
C PRO A 303 11.02 12.13 8.79
N SER A 304 10.85 12.48 10.06
CA SER A 304 9.54 12.42 10.70
C SER A 304 8.61 13.29 9.85
N ARG A 305 7.55 12.71 9.29
CA ARG A 305 6.59 13.52 8.54
C ARG A 305 5.87 14.44 9.52
N GLY A 306 5.78 15.72 9.17
CA GLY A 306 5.30 16.79 10.05
C GLY A 306 6.35 17.81 10.51
N GLU A 307 7.66 17.60 10.25
CA GLU A 307 8.70 18.63 10.52
C GLU A 307 8.79 19.72 9.43
N HIS A 308 7.96 19.64 8.40
CA HIS A 308 7.86 20.62 7.32
C HIS A 308 6.41 20.98 7.01
N TYR A 309 5.73 21.62 7.96
CA TYR A 309 4.59 22.50 7.71
C TYR A 309 4.61 23.65 8.73
#